data_AF-A0A822Z1R7-F1
#
_entry.id   AF-A0A822Z1R7-F1
#
_cell.length_a   1.000
_cell.length_b   1.000
_cell.length_c   1.000
_cell.angle_alpha   90.00
_cell.angle_beta   90.00
_cell.angle_gamma   90.00
#
_symmetry.space_group_name_H-M   'P 1'
#
loop_
_entity.id
_entity.type
_entity.pdbx_description
1 polymer ?
#
loop_
_entity_poly.entity_id
_entity_poly.type
_entity_poly.pdbx_seq_one_letter_code
_entity_poly.pdbx_strand_id
1 'polypeptide(L)'
;MLSATLPTTATGTTTSKEARNLYCLLATSLLSLLFILSFSSSTNPASSSSSSGSSPFALSSHHLQQQQPNSLTPTPPSIAYFITGSNGDSERILRLLFAIYHPRNQYLLHLDLTANQSQRHQLALSVQSVPIFRAVQNVNVVGKADFAYSRGSSAISSTLHGAAILLRFSSSWDWFINLSAADYPLVTQDDLLHILSFLPKDLNFVNHTSRIGWRESRRMKPIIVDPGLYLSAKSDIFYVTQKRELPQAYRLFTGWRCDWDFNVKALKIKISNQKVFHQCKQIKMLPSLQVIFIYLLFW
;
A
#
# COMPACT_ATOMS: atom_id res chain seq x y z
N MET A 1 -59.93 -59.82 6.57
CA MET A 1 -58.90 -60.31 7.50
C MET A 1 -57.70 -59.38 7.40
N LEU A 2 -57.44 -58.66 8.48
CA LEU A 2 -56.30 -57.75 8.64
C LEU A 2 -54.99 -58.56 8.75
N SER A 3 -53.89 -58.00 8.27
CA SER A 3 -52.55 -58.31 8.79
C SER A 3 -51.78 -57.01 8.88
N ALA A 4 -51.56 -56.59 10.12
CA ALA A 4 -50.86 -55.39 10.51
C ALA A 4 -49.35 -55.67 10.58
N THR A 5 -48.55 -54.73 10.10
CA THR A 5 -47.10 -54.67 10.32
C THR A 5 -46.84 -53.70 11.49
N LEU A 6 -46.14 -54.19 12.52
CA LEU A 6 -45.62 -53.36 13.62
C LEU A 6 -44.47 -52.46 13.14
N PRO A 7 -44.33 -51.23 13.65
CA PRO A 7 -43.08 -50.50 13.62
C PRO A 7 -42.27 -50.74 14.90
N THR A 8 -40.96 -50.94 14.74
CA THR A 8 -39.97 -50.98 15.82
C THR A 8 -39.49 -49.57 16.14
N THR A 9 -39.65 -49.13 17.38
CA THR A 9 -39.20 -47.84 17.89
C THR A 9 -37.68 -47.85 18.12
N ALA A 10 -36.94 -47.01 17.39
CA ALA A 10 -35.54 -46.71 17.68
C ALA A 10 -35.45 -45.40 18.47
N THR A 11 -35.18 -45.49 19.77
CA THR A 11 -34.87 -44.35 20.65
C THR A 11 -33.42 -43.90 20.41
N GLY A 12 -33.27 -42.86 19.57
CA GLY A 12 -32.00 -42.17 19.35
C GLY A 12 -31.67 -41.21 20.50
N THR A 13 -30.50 -41.40 21.09
CA THR A 13 -29.91 -40.62 22.18
C THR A 13 -29.50 -39.21 21.71
N THR A 14 -30.31 -38.20 22.03
CA THR A 14 -30.03 -36.78 21.73
C THR A 14 -29.23 -36.04 22.80
N THR A 15 -28.90 -36.68 23.92
CA THR A 15 -28.36 -36.00 25.12
C THR A 15 -26.85 -35.69 25.09
N SER A 16 -26.05 -36.22 24.16
CA SER A 16 -24.58 -36.09 24.22
C SER A 16 -24.00 -34.86 23.49
N LYS A 17 -24.70 -34.31 22.49
CA LYS A 17 -24.22 -33.17 21.70
C LYS A 17 -24.47 -31.83 22.37
N GLU A 18 -25.62 -31.66 23.04
CA GLU A 18 -25.94 -30.43 23.77
C GLU A 18 -25.02 -30.23 24.98
N ALA A 19 -24.71 -31.32 25.70
CA ALA A 19 -23.77 -31.28 26.82
C ALA A 19 -22.36 -30.83 26.37
N ARG A 20 -21.85 -31.35 25.25
CA ARG A 20 -20.53 -30.93 24.71
C ARG A 20 -20.50 -29.46 24.33
N ASN A 21 -21.56 -28.95 23.70
CA ASN A 21 -21.64 -27.54 23.33
C ASN A 21 -21.68 -26.62 24.57
N LEU A 22 -22.38 -27.05 25.63
CA LEU A 22 -22.40 -26.35 26.93
C LEU A 22 -21.01 -26.32 27.60
N TYR A 23 -20.27 -27.43 27.59
CA TYR A 23 -18.90 -27.47 28.12
C TYR A 23 -17.94 -26.57 27.32
N CYS A 24 -18.07 -26.52 25.99
CA CYS A 24 -17.26 -25.63 25.16
C CYS A 24 -17.57 -24.15 25.44
N LEU A 25 -18.84 -23.78 25.60
CA LEU A 25 -19.22 -22.40 25.92
C LEU A 25 -18.74 -22.00 27.32
N LEU A 26 -18.88 -22.88 28.32
CA LEU A 26 -18.37 -22.63 29.67
C LEU A 26 -16.84 -22.50 29.70
N ALA A 27 -16.12 -23.35 28.96
CA ALA A 27 -14.66 -23.29 28.89
C ALA A 27 -14.16 -21.99 28.24
N THR A 28 -14.79 -21.54 27.15
CA THR A 28 -14.42 -20.27 26.48
C THR A 28 -14.72 -19.05 27.34
N SER A 29 -15.84 -19.06 28.06
CA SER A 29 -16.21 -18.03 29.04
C SER A 29 -15.18 -17.92 30.17
N LEU A 30 -14.80 -19.06 30.77
CA LEU A 30 -13.86 -19.09 31.89
C LEU A 30 -12.45 -18.65 31.47
N LEU A 31 -12.02 -19.01 30.26
CA LEU A 31 -10.74 -18.57 29.68
C LEU A 31 -10.72 -17.06 29.42
N SER A 32 -11.84 -16.49 28.95
CA SER A 32 -11.96 -15.05 28.73
C SER A 32 -11.95 -14.27 30.06
N LEU A 33 -12.56 -14.80 31.11
CA LEU A 33 -12.58 -14.19 32.44
C LEU A 33 -11.18 -14.15 33.05
N LEU A 34 -10.41 -15.25 32.94
CA LEU A 34 -9.03 -15.33 33.41
C LEU A 34 -8.09 -14.38 32.66
N PHE A 35 -8.34 -14.16 31.37
CA PHE A 35 -7.59 -13.19 30.57
C PHE A 35 -7.85 -11.74 31.02
N ILE A 36 -9.11 -11.40 31.31
CA ILE A 36 -9.49 -10.07 31.81
C ILE A 36 -8.91 -9.83 33.22
N LEU A 37 -8.98 -10.83 34.10
CA LEU A 37 -8.44 -10.76 35.46
C LEU A 37 -6.90 -10.60 35.48
N SER A 38 -6.18 -11.17 34.51
CA SER A 38 -4.73 -10.98 34.38
C SER A 38 -4.33 -9.54 34.02
N PHE A 39 -5.20 -8.80 33.33
CA PHE A 39 -4.95 -7.39 32.99
C PHE A 39 -5.22 -6.43 34.15
N SER A 40 -6.02 -6.82 35.14
CA SER A 40 -6.38 -5.95 36.27
C SER A 40 -5.33 -5.91 37.40
N SER A 41 -4.27 -6.73 37.35
CA SER A 41 -3.26 -6.82 38.43
C SER A 41 -1.94 -6.06 38.18
N SER A 42 -1.88 -5.14 37.23
CA SER A 42 -0.71 -4.27 37.07
C SER A 42 -1.04 -2.80 37.34
N THR A 43 -1.13 -2.44 38.61
CA THR A 43 -1.01 -1.06 39.09
C THR A 43 0.15 -0.98 40.07
N ASN A 44 1.34 -0.65 39.56
CA ASN A 44 2.45 -0.21 40.39
C ASN A 44 2.35 1.32 40.58
N PRO A 45 2.21 1.84 41.81
CA PRO A 45 2.39 3.26 42.06
C PRO A 45 3.90 3.56 42.17
N ALA A 46 4.44 4.33 41.23
CA ALA A 46 5.77 4.92 41.39
C ALA A 46 5.65 6.20 42.22
N SER A 47 6.24 6.17 43.41
CA SER A 47 6.40 7.28 44.33
C SER A 47 7.38 8.32 43.80
N SER A 48 7.07 9.58 44.11
CA SER A 48 7.89 10.76 43.86
C SER A 48 9.15 10.79 44.74
N SER A 49 10.26 11.26 44.17
CA SER A 49 11.30 11.93 44.95
C SER A 49 11.92 13.07 44.16
N SER A 50 11.81 14.26 44.73
CA SER A 50 12.49 15.48 44.34
C SER A 50 13.95 15.42 44.78
N SER A 51 14.89 15.67 43.87
CA SER A 51 16.22 16.16 44.24
C SER A 51 16.65 17.27 43.30
N SER A 52 16.83 18.44 43.91
CA SER A 52 17.51 19.62 43.38
C SER A 52 19.00 19.34 43.19
N GLY A 53 19.52 19.60 42.00
CA GLY A 53 20.94 19.56 41.70
C GLY A 53 21.29 20.55 40.59
N SER A 54 22.09 21.54 40.95
CA SER A 54 22.50 22.68 40.13
C SER A 54 23.62 22.32 39.15
N SER A 55 23.46 22.76 37.88
CA SER A 55 24.47 23.24 36.90
C SER A 55 25.65 22.31 36.48
N PRO A 56 26.52 22.73 35.53
CA PRO A 56 26.30 23.24 34.17
C PRO A 56 27.14 22.48 33.12
N PHE A 57 26.62 22.15 31.95
CA PHE A 57 27.47 21.85 30.79
C PHE A 57 26.90 22.50 29.53
N ALA A 58 27.29 23.76 29.33
CA ALA A 58 27.43 24.33 28.02
C ALA A 58 28.53 23.54 27.29
N LEU A 59 28.17 22.79 26.25
CA LEU A 59 29.16 22.23 25.34
C LEU A 59 29.39 23.22 24.21
N SER A 60 30.63 23.72 24.19
CA SER A 60 31.17 24.74 23.32
C SER A 60 30.85 24.54 21.84
N SER A 61 30.33 25.61 21.24
CA SER A 61 30.42 25.90 19.82
C SER A 61 31.89 26.08 19.43
N HIS A 62 32.54 24.99 19.01
CA HIS A 62 33.80 25.10 18.28
C HIS A 62 33.50 25.55 16.85
N HIS A 63 33.71 26.85 16.66
CA HIS A 63 33.96 27.48 15.38
C HIS A 63 35.15 26.80 14.69
N LEU A 64 34.88 25.80 13.85
CA LEU A 64 35.84 25.31 12.86
C LEU A 64 35.62 26.09 11.56
N GLN A 65 36.72 26.71 11.14
CA GLN A 65 36.88 27.54 9.98
C GLN A 65 36.39 26.87 8.69
N GLN A 66 35.90 27.72 7.78
CA GLN A 66 35.72 27.42 6.37
C GLN A 66 36.90 26.66 5.79
N GLN A 67 36.65 25.46 5.27
CA GLN A 67 37.41 24.84 4.18
C GLN A 67 36.56 23.72 3.57
N GLN A 68 36.03 23.93 2.35
CA GLN A 68 35.79 22.84 1.42
C GLN A 68 37.17 22.38 0.89
N PRO A 69 37.44 21.07 0.84
CA PRO A 69 37.18 20.32 -0.39
C PRO A 69 36.67 18.87 -0.18
N ASN A 70 35.76 18.45 -1.07
CA ASN A 70 35.29 17.08 -1.31
C ASN A 70 34.50 16.39 -0.18
N SER A 71 33.16 16.51 -0.23
CA SER A 71 32.24 15.76 0.62
C SER A 71 32.38 14.25 0.38
N LEU A 72 33.13 13.57 1.25
CA LEU A 72 33.23 12.10 1.31
C LEU A 72 31.90 11.44 1.74
N THR A 73 30.90 12.23 2.15
CA THR A 73 29.56 11.73 2.49
C THR A 73 28.63 11.86 1.28
N PRO A 74 28.06 10.74 0.79
CA PRO A 74 27.12 10.79 -0.31
C PRO A 74 25.87 11.60 0.06
N THR A 75 25.38 12.41 -0.88
CA THR A 75 24.18 13.22 -0.65
C THR A 75 22.96 12.30 -0.46
N PRO A 76 22.20 12.43 0.63
CA PRO A 76 21.04 11.58 0.86
C PRO A 76 19.99 11.84 -0.21
N PRO A 77 19.35 10.78 -0.73
CA PRO A 77 18.39 10.92 -1.81
C PRO A 77 17.07 11.52 -1.35
N SER A 78 16.22 11.84 -2.33
CA SER A 78 14.81 12.18 -2.10
C SER A 78 13.93 11.07 -2.69
N ILE A 79 12.92 10.64 -1.93
CA ILE A 79 12.02 9.56 -2.32
C ILE A 79 10.61 10.11 -2.49
N ALA A 80 9.94 9.72 -3.57
CA ALA A 80 8.52 9.94 -3.79
C ALA A 80 7.72 8.67 -3.44
N TYR A 81 6.93 8.75 -2.38
CA TYR A 81 6.05 7.68 -1.93
C TYR A 81 4.65 7.90 -2.47
N PHE A 82 4.10 6.86 -3.10
CA PHE A 82 2.68 6.77 -3.41
C PHE A 82 2.05 5.73 -2.48
N ILE A 83 1.19 6.19 -1.57
CA ILE A 83 0.55 5.33 -0.57
C ILE A 83 -0.91 5.17 -0.93
N THR A 84 -1.33 3.94 -1.20
CA THR A 84 -2.67 3.58 -1.66
C THR A 84 -3.45 2.84 -0.58
N GLY A 85 -4.76 3.04 -0.53
CA GLY A 85 -5.66 2.24 0.30
C GLY A 85 -7.08 2.26 -0.26
N SER A 86 -7.95 1.49 0.38
CA SER A 86 -9.35 1.34 0.02
C SER A 86 -10.25 1.81 1.17
N ASN A 87 -11.55 1.52 1.08
CA ASN A 87 -12.51 1.86 2.14
C ASN A 87 -12.03 1.43 3.54
N GLY A 88 -11.96 2.38 4.47
CA GLY A 88 -11.56 2.14 5.86
C GLY A 88 -10.05 2.15 6.12
N ASP A 89 -9.19 2.36 5.11
CA ASP A 89 -7.74 2.33 5.28
C ASP A 89 -7.12 3.69 5.69
N SER A 90 -7.91 4.75 5.86
CA SER A 90 -7.41 6.11 6.16
C SER A 90 -6.42 6.14 7.34
N GLU A 91 -6.78 5.52 8.47
CA GLU A 91 -5.92 5.46 9.66
C GLU A 91 -4.65 4.64 9.44
N ARG A 92 -4.73 3.58 8.64
CA ARG A 92 -3.56 2.75 8.30
C ARG A 92 -2.59 3.51 7.41
N ILE A 93 -3.10 4.29 6.45
CA ILE A 93 -2.30 5.20 5.62
C ILE A 93 -1.60 6.23 6.50
N LEU A 94 -2.31 6.87 7.43
CA LEU A 94 -1.72 7.86 8.34
C LEU A 94 -0.64 7.22 9.22
N ARG A 95 -0.92 6.06 9.82
CA ARG A 95 0.06 5.29 10.61
C ARG A 95 1.33 4.99 9.80
N LEU A 96 1.17 4.51 8.57
CA LEU A 96 2.30 4.24 7.67
C LEU A 96 3.06 5.53 7.36
N LEU A 97 2.36 6.59 6.98
CA LEU A 97 2.96 7.90 6.66
C LEU A 97 3.82 8.40 7.82
N PHE A 98 3.32 8.35 9.06
CA PHE A 98 4.12 8.76 10.24
C PHE A 98 5.38 7.92 10.41
N ALA A 99 5.33 6.61 10.13
CA ALA A 99 6.48 5.72 10.27
C ALA A 99 7.58 5.97 9.23
N ILE A 100 7.23 6.49 8.05
CA ILE A 100 8.19 6.72 6.94
C ILE A 100 8.42 8.21 6.65
N TYR A 101 7.90 9.12 7.47
CA TYR A 101 7.94 10.56 7.18
C TYR A 101 9.35 11.12 7.31
N HIS A 102 9.77 11.88 6.30
CA HIS A 102 11.00 12.65 6.31
C HIS A 102 10.83 13.91 5.44
N PRO A 103 11.29 15.10 5.87
CA PRO A 103 11.03 16.37 5.18
C PRO A 103 11.62 16.47 3.76
N ARG A 104 12.63 15.65 3.43
CA ARG A 104 13.22 15.58 2.07
C ARG A 104 12.39 14.80 1.05
N ASN A 105 11.46 13.99 1.51
CA ASN A 105 10.67 13.10 0.67
C ASN A 105 9.35 13.75 0.28
N GLN A 106 8.69 13.15 -0.70
CA GLN A 106 7.35 13.54 -1.14
C GLN A 106 6.37 12.40 -0.95
N TYR A 107 5.15 12.73 -0.54
CA TYR A 107 4.11 11.77 -0.22
C TYR A 107 2.83 12.12 -0.97
N LEU A 108 2.31 11.15 -1.72
CA LEU A 108 1.00 11.24 -2.34
C LEU A 108 0.13 10.11 -1.80
N LEU A 109 -0.95 10.48 -1.11
CA LEU A 109 -1.90 9.56 -0.53
C LEU A 109 -3.09 9.40 -1.47
N HIS A 110 -3.51 8.16 -1.71
CA HIS A 110 -4.66 7.83 -2.54
C HIS A 110 -5.54 6.84 -1.81
N LEU A 111 -6.80 7.21 -1.63
CA LEU A 111 -7.88 6.29 -1.31
C LEU A 111 -8.68 6.07 -2.59
N ASP A 112 -8.92 4.82 -2.94
CA ASP A 112 -9.64 4.47 -4.14
C ASP A 112 -11.14 4.85 -4.08
N LEU A 113 -11.84 4.65 -5.20
CA LEU A 113 -13.27 4.93 -5.30
C LEU A 113 -14.15 3.94 -4.51
N THR A 114 -13.59 2.91 -3.87
CA THR A 114 -14.36 2.10 -2.90
C THR A 114 -14.58 2.86 -1.59
N ALA A 115 -13.70 3.82 -1.27
CA ALA A 115 -13.86 4.73 -0.15
C ALA A 115 -14.80 5.90 -0.52
N ASN A 116 -15.71 6.22 0.40
CA ASN A 116 -16.64 7.33 0.21
C ASN A 116 -15.91 8.68 0.16
N GLN A 117 -16.54 9.66 -0.49
CA GLN A 117 -15.98 11.00 -0.63
C GLN A 117 -15.71 11.67 0.75
N SER A 118 -16.51 11.36 1.77
CA SER A 118 -16.31 11.86 3.14
C SER A 118 -15.00 11.36 3.75
N GLN A 119 -14.67 10.06 3.61
CA GLN A 119 -13.42 9.48 4.09
C GLN A 119 -12.21 10.11 3.41
N ARG A 120 -12.30 10.38 2.11
CA ARG A 120 -11.24 11.06 1.34
C ARG A 120 -11.01 12.50 1.81
N HIS A 121 -12.09 13.24 2.06
CA HIS A 121 -12.00 14.57 2.66
C HIS A 121 -11.42 14.52 4.06
N GLN A 122 -11.86 13.58 4.88
CA GLN A 122 -11.38 13.44 6.25
C GLN A 122 -9.89 13.10 6.29
N LEU A 123 -9.40 12.24 5.40
CA LEU A 123 -7.95 11.99 5.26
C LEU A 123 -7.19 13.27 4.92
N ALA A 124 -7.70 14.09 4.00
CA ALA A 124 -7.08 15.36 3.65
C ALA A 124 -7.07 16.35 4.83
N LEU A 125 -8.16 16.42 5.60
CA LEU A 125 -8.22 17.25 6.82
C LEU A 125 -7.24 16.76 7.88
N SER A 126 -7.13 15.45 8.11
CA SER A 126 -6.17 14.86 9.06
C SER A 126 -4.72 15.12 8.65
N VAL A 127 -4.39 15.12 7.37
CA VAL A 127 -3.05 15.52 6.90
C VAL A 127 -2.81 17.00 7.18
N GLN A 128 -3.79 17.86 6.88
CA GLN A 128 -3.66 19.30 7.08
C GLN A 128 -3.61 19.71 8.55
N SER A 129 -4.16 18.90 9.47
CA SER A 129 -4.14 19.20 10.90
C SER A 129 -2.75 19.04 11.52
N VAL A 130 -1.85 18.27 10.90
CA VAL A 130 -0.48 18.05 11.39
C VAL A 130 0.41 19.26 11.03
N PRO A 131 0.99 19.97 12.02
CA PRO A 131 1.77 21.19 11.75
C PRO A 131 2.98 20.97 10.84
N ILE A 132 3.70 19.86 11.00
CA ILE A 132 4.91 19.60 10.20
C ILE A 132 4.59 19.37 8.72
N PHE A 133 3.50 18.67 8.41
CA PHE A 133 3.06 18.48 7.02
C PHE A 133 2.65 19.80 6.38
N ARG A 134 2.02 20.69 7.15
CA ARG A 134 1.66 22.04 6.71
C ARG A 134 2.87 22.95 6.54
N ALA A 135 3.90 22.82 7.38
CA ALA A 135 5.10 23.63 7.26
C ALA A 135 5.95 23.24 6.04
N VAL A 136 6.08 21.94 5.78
CA VAL A 136 6.95 21.41 4.71
C VAL A 136 6.22 21.28 3.37
N GLN A 137 4.89 21.13 3.36
CA GLN A 137 4.05 21.03 2.15
C GLN A 137 4.45 19.87 1.22
N ASN A 138 4.90 18.75 1.79
CA ASN A 138 5.36 17.57 1.05
C ASN A 138 4.40 16.37 1.12
N VAL A 139 3.23 16.51 1.74
CA VAL A 139 2.19 15.48 1.81
C VAL A 139 0.92 15.96 1.11
N ASN A 140 0.48 15.22 0.10
CA ASN A 140 -0.69 15.56 -0.72
C ASN A 140 -1.67 14.39 -0.77
N VAL A 141 -2.97 14.68 -0.93
CA VAL A 141 -4.03 13.67 -1.10
C VAL A 141 -4.65 13.80 -2.49
N VAL A 142 -4.81 12.68 -3.20
CA VAL A 142 -5.44 12.65 -4.52
C VAL A 142 -6.92 13.02 -4.39
N GLY A 143 -7.32 14.15 -4.98
CA GLY A 143 -8.72 14.60 -4.97
C GLY A 143 -9.62 13.76 -5.86
N LYS A 144 -9.21 13.53 -7.12
CA LYS A 144 -9.93 12.69 -8.08
C LYS A 144 -9.37 11.26 -8.03
N ALA A 145 -9.99 10.44 -7.19
CA ALA A 145 -9.61 9.05 -7.01
C ALA A 145 -9.97 8.19 -8.22
N ASP A 146 -9.15 7.16 -8.47
CA ASP A 146 -9.44 6.06 -9.40
C ASP A 146 -9.84 4.79 -8.63
N PHE A 147 -10.42 3.81 -9.32
CA PHE A 147 -10.44 2.43 -8.82
C PHE A 147 -9.04 1.80 -8.89
N ALA A 148 -8.75 0.89 -7.96
CA ALA A 148 -7.47 0.19 -7.89
C ALA A 148 -7.67 -1.30 -7.61
N TYR A 149 -8.44 -2.00 -8.45
CA TYR A 149 -8.70 -3.41 -8.23
C TYR A 149 -7.44 -4.26 -8.42
N SER A 150 -7.02 -4.96 -7.37
CA SER A 150 -5.72 -5.67 -7.31
C SER A 150 -5.48 -6.66 -8.46
N ARG A 151 -6.55 -7.27 -8.98
CA ARG A 151 -6.52 -8.24 -10.10
C ARG A 151 -6.69 -7.60 -11.48
N GLY A 152 -7.02 -6.30 -11.54
CA GLY A 152 -7.36 -5.60 -12.76
C GLY A 152 -6.28 -4.63 -13.23
N SER A 153 -6.48 -4.07 -14.42
CA SER A 153 -5.62 -3.04 -15.01
C SER A 153 -5.76 -1.67 -14.32
N SER A 154 -6.86 -1.43 -13.62
CA SER A 154 -7.08 -0.22 -12.81
C SER A 154 -6.00 -0.03 -11.74
N ALA A 155 -5.51 -1.12 -11.12
CA ALA A 155 -4.46 -1.05 -10.12
C ALA A 155 -3.09 -0.58 -10.67
N ILE A 156 -2.77 -0.84 -11.94
CA ILE A 156 -1.57 -0.26 -12.57
C ILE A 156 -1.85 1.16 -13.08
N SER A 157 -3.06 1.41 -13.60
CA SER A 157 -3.50 2.75 -14.02
C SER A 157 -3.42 3.77 -12.88
N SER A 158 -3.93 3.41 -11.70
CA SER A 158 -3.86 4.24 -10.48
C SER A 158 -2.41 4.53 -10.08
N THR A 159 -1.51 3.52 -10.12
CA THR A 159 -0.07 3.73 -9.83
C THR A 159 0.58 4.69 -10.84
N LEU A 160 0.28 4.54 -12.13
CA LEU A 160 0.79 5.44 -13.17
C LEU A 160 0.23 6.85 -13.03
N HIS A 161 -1.05 6.99 -12.65
CA HIS A 161 -1.66 8.29 -12.37
C HIS A 161 -1.02 8.97 -11.15
N GLY A 162 -0.75 8.22 -10.07
CA GLY A 162 -0.03 8.73 -8.90
C GLY A 162 1.39 9.19 -9.25
N ALA A 163 2.15 8.38 -10.00
CA ALA A 163 3.49 8.75 -10.47
C ALA A 163 3.45 10.01 -11.36
N ALA A 164 2.44 10.12 -12.23
CA ALA A 164 2.23 11.29 -13.07
C ALA A 164 2.01 12.56 -12.25
N ILE A 165 1.21 12.47 -11.19
CA ILE A 165 0.93 13.59 -10.28
C ILE A 165 2.22 14.01 -9.58
N LEU A 166 2.97 13.06 -9.01
CA LEU A 166 4.24 13.34 -8.33
C LEU A 166 5.26 14.02 -9.24
N LEU A 167 5.40 13.55 -10.50
CA LEU A 167 6.27 14.19 -11.50
C LEU A 167 5.86 15.63 -11.83
N ARG A 168 4.58 15.97 -11.73
CA ARG A 168 4.09 17.33 -11.97
C ARG A 168 4.31 18.24 -10.77
N PHE A 169 4.34 17.71 -9.55
CA PHE A 169 4.63 18.47 -8.34
C PHE A 169 6.13 18.73 -8.16
N SER A 170 6.97 17.71 -8.39
CA SER A 170 8.42 17.87 -8.44
C SER A 170 9.05 16.77 -9.27
N SER A 171 10.10 17.13 -9.99
CA SER A 171 10.97 16.19 -10.69
C SER A 171 12.28 15.94 -9.96
N SER A 172 12.45 16.45 -8.74
CA SER A 172 13.73 16.43 -8.01
C SER A 172 13.94 15.18 -7.15
N TRP A 173 12.98 14.26 -7.10
CA TRP A 173 13.13 13.01 -6.37
C TRP A 173 13.92 11.97 -7.17
N ASP A 174 14.66 11.13 -6.46
CA ASP A 174 15.57 10.13 -7.03
C ASP A 174 14.86 8.78 -7.26
N TRP A 175 13.96 8.37 -6.35
CA TRP A 175 13.27 7.09 -6.40
C TRP A 175 11.77 7.23 -6.17
N PHE A 176 10.99 6.36 -6.82
CA PHE A 176 9.56 6.20 -6.60
C PHE A 176 9.29 4.87 -5.89
N ILE A 177 8.49 4.91 -4.83
CA ILE A 177 8.10 3.75 -4.04
C ILE A 177 6.58 3.71 -3.95
N ASN A 178 6.00 2.60 -4.39
CA ASN A 178 4.56 2.35 -4.29
C ASN A 178 4.27 1.47 -3.08
N LEU A 179 3.44 1.96 -2.17
CA LEU A 179 3.03 1.30 -0.95
C LEU A 179 1.51 1.20 -0.89
N SER A 180 1.04 0.17 -0.22
CA SER A 180 -0.35 -0.02 0.18
C SER A 180 -0.52 0.25 1.68
N ALA A 181 -1.75 0.45 2.13
CA ALA A 181 -2.08 0.62 3.55
C ALA A 181 -1.76 -0.62 4.41
N ALA A 182 -1.52 -1.77 3.78
CA ALA A 182 -1.10 -3.00 4.45
C ALA A 182 0.43 -3.09 4.67
N ASP A 183 1.22 -2.27 3.97
CA ASP A 183 2.68 -2.28 4.09
C ASP A 183 3.15 -1.59 5.38
N TYR A 184 4.32 -1.99 5.88
CA TYR A 184 4.97 -1.32 7.01
C TYR A 184 6.50 -1.43 6.92
N PRO A 185 7.26 -0.37 7.25
CA PRO A 185 8.72 -0.40 7.16
C PRO A 185 9.32 -1.35 8.21
N LEU A 186 10.35 -2.10 7.80
CA LEU A 186 11.18 -2.93 8.68
C LEU A 186 12.49 -2.26 9.07
N VAL A 187 12.82 -1.15 8.41
CA VAL A 187 14.01 -0.33 8.65
C VAL A 187 13.57 1.11 8.89
N THR A 188 14.33 1.87 9.64
CA THR A 188 14.01 3.29 9.86
C THR A 188 14.15 4.08 8.55
N GLN A 189 13.46 5.21 8.47
CA GLN A 189 13.53 6.06 7.28
C GLN A 189 14.95 6.62 7.06
N ASP A 190 15.68 6.92 8.13
CA ASP A 190 17.04 7.44 8.06
C ASP A 190 18.03 6.36 7.60
N ASP A 191 17.91 5.13 8.10
CA ASP A 191 18.73 4.01 7.64
C ASP A 191 18.50 3.71 6.16
N LEU A 192 17.24 3.76 5.71
CA LEU A 192 16.90 3.58 4.30
C LEU A 192 17.56 4.66 3.43
N LEU A 193 17.48 5.93 3.84
CA LEU A 193 18.12 7.04 3.12
C LEU A 193 19.64 6.90 3.13
N HIS A 194 20.23 6.45 4.24
CA HIS A 194 21.66 6.19 4.35
C HIS A 194 22.10 5.10 3.38
N ILE A 195 21.44 3.94 3.37
CA ILE A 195 21.76 2.83 2.45
C ILE A 195 21.63 3.28 0.99
N LEU A 196 20.52 3.93 0.64
CA LEU A 196 20.27 4.40 -0.72
C LEU A 196 21.26 5.49 -1.17
N SER A 197 21.87 6.23 -0.24
CA SER A 197 22.88 7.25 -0.59
C SER A 197 24.14 6.66 -1.23
N PHE A 198 24.50 5.42 -0.90
CA PHE A 198 25.65 4.73 -1.48
C PHE A 198 25.34 4.03 -2.81
N LEU A 199 24.07 3.97 -3.21
CA LEU A 199 23.66 3.25 -4.42
C LEU A 199 23.58 4.20 -5.62
N PRO A 200 23.99 3.75 -6.83
CA PRO A 200 23.80 4.52 -8.03
C PRO A 200 22.33 4.88 -8.23
N LYS A 201 22.08 6.18 -8.39
CA LYS A 201 20.72 6.72 -8.45
C LYS A 201 19.94 6.20 -9.65
N ASP A 202 20.58 5.72 -10.71
CA ASP A 202 19.98 5.18 -11.92
C ASP A 202 19.48 3.74 -11.81
N LEU A 203 19.69 3.07 -10.67
CA LEU A 203 19.20 1.70 -10.43
C LEU A 203 17.69 1.62 -10.15
N ASN A 204 17.10 0.51 -10.60
CA ASN A 204 15.72 0.12 -10.33
C ASN A 204 15.69 -1.20 -9.54
N PHE A 205 14.87 -1.28 -8.49
CA PHE A 205 14.75 -2.49 -7.66
C PHE A 205 13.42 -3.18 -7.97
N VAL A 206 13.46 -4.16 -8.88
CA VAL A 206 12.26 -4.90 -9.30
C VAL A 206 12.54 -6.40 -9.19
N ASN A 207 11.81 -7.06 -8.28
CA ASN A 207 11.84 -8.51 -8.18
C ASN A 207 11.05 -9.12 -9.36
N HIS A 208 11.74 -9.91 -10.18
CA HIS A 208 11.18 -10.53 -11.36
C HIS A 208 11.76 -11.92 -11.61
N THR A 209 11.00 -12.75 -12.31
CA THR A 209 11.42 -14.07 -12.79
C THR A 209 10.95 -14.30 -14.22
N SER A 210 11.82 -14.89 -15.04
CA SER A 210 11.49 -15.35 -16.39
C SER A 210 10.82 -16.74 -16.40
N ARG A 211 10.74 -17.42 -15.25
CA ARG A 211 10.09 -18.73 -15.12
C ARG A 211 8.59 -18.55 -14.94
N ILE A 212 7.87 -18.58 -16.06
CA ILE A 212 6.42 -18.33 -16.09
C ILE A 212 5.65 -19.58 -15.63
N GLY A 213 5.98 -20.75 -16.18
CA GLY A 213 5.35 -22.03 -15.82
C GLY A 213 3.82 -21.97 -15.87
N TRP A 214 3.16 -22.43 -14.81
CA TRP A 214 1.70 -22.42 -14.70
C TRP A 214 1.05 -21.02 -14.79
N ARG A 215 1.81 -19.94 -14.55
CA ARG A 215 1.28 -18.56 -14.58
C ARG A 215 0.91 -18.13 -15.99
N GLU A 216 1.45 -18.77 -17.03
CA GLU A 216 1.14 -18.45 -18.42
C GLU A 216 -0.35 -18.64 -18.70
N SER A 217 -0.86 -19.85 -18.44
CA SER A 217 -2.25 -20.22 -18.72
C SER A 217 -3.24 -19.54 -17.78
N ARG A 218 -2.81 -19.23 -16.54
CA ARG A 218 -3.68 -18.65 -15.50
C ARG A 218 -3.67 -17.13 -15.42
N ARG A 219 -2.60 -16.44 -15.84
CA ARG A 219 -2.45 -14.99 -15.67
C ARG A 219 -2.12 -14.22 -16.94
N MET A 220 -1.50 -14.84 -17.95
CA MET A 220 -1.07 -14.12 -19.15
C MET A 220 -2.06 -14.26 -20.31
N LYS A 221 -2.54 -15.48 -20.56
CA LYS A 221 -3.50 -15.80 -21.63
C LYS A 221 -4.95 -15.38 -21.36
N PRO A 222 -5.46 -15.40 -20.11
CA PRO A 222 -6.83 -14.92 -19.85
C PRO A 222 -6.98 -13.44 -20.17
N ILE A 223 -8.14 -13.07 -20.72
CA ILE A 223 -8.52 -11.68 -20.95
C ILE A 223 -9.42 -11.25 -19.78
N ILE A 224 -9.04 -10.14 -19.16
CA ILE A 224 -9.74 -9.56 -18.02
C ILE A 224 -10.38 -8.26 -18.48
N VAL A 225 -11.67 -8.08 -18.21
CA VAL A 225 -12.33 -6.80 -18.35
C VAL A 225 -12.39 -6.15 -16.99
N ASP A 226 -11.78 -4.97 -16.89
CA ASP A 226 -11.75 -4.17 -15.66
C ASP A 226 -12.69 -2.97 -15.81
N PRO A 227 -13.89 -3.02 -15.19
CA PRO A 227 -14.83 -1.92 -15.26
C PRO A 227 -14.34 -0.65 -14.57
N GLY A 228 -13.38 -0.75 -13.63
CA GLY A 228 -12.85 0.39 -12.89
C GLY A 228 -12.12 1.42 -13.76
N LEU A 229 -11.86 1.09 -15.03
CA LEU A 229 -11.29 2.00 -16.01
C LEU A 229 -12.32 2.90 -16.73
N TYR A 230 -13.58 2.48 -16.82
CA TYR A 230 -14.60 3.18 -17.64
C TYR A 230 -15.94 3.38 -16.93
N LEU A 231 -16.21 2.69 -15.83
CA LEU A 231 -17.39 2.91 -14.98
C LEU A 231 -17.01 3.72 -13.74
N SER A 232 -17.94 4.58 -13.31
CA SER A 232 -17.86 5.31 -12.04
C SER A 232 -18.40 4.51 -10.86
N ALA A 233 -19.27 3.54 -11.12
CA ALA A 233 -19.85 2.66 -10.11
C ALA A 233 -18.94 1.47 -9.84
N LYS A 234 -18.93 0.99 -8.59
CA LYS A 234 -18.21 -0.23 -8.21
C LYS A 234 -18.85 -1.42 -8.90
N SER A 235 -18.02 -2.23 -9.56
CA SER A 235 -18.45 -3.50 -10.15
C SER A 235 -17.30 -4.49 -10.19
N ASP A 236 -17.63 -5.77 -10.15
CA ASP A 236 -16.62 -6.81 -10.12
C ASP A 236 -15.93 -6.97 -11.48
N ILE A 237 -14.65 -7.37 -11.40
CA ILE A 237 -13.87 -7.77 -12.56
C ILE A 237 -14.42 -9.10 -13.09
N PHE A 238 -14.54 -9.22 -14.41
CA PHE A 238 -14.92 -10.47 -15.05
C PHE A 238 -13.90 -10.93 -16.09
N TYR A 239 -13.89 -12.24 -16.31
CA TYR A 239 -13.00 -12.91 -17.25
C TYR A 239 -13.78 -13.24 -18.52
N VAL A 240 -13.18 -12.97 -19.67
CA VAL A 240 -13.73 -13.41 -20.96
C VAL A 240 -13.39 -14.88 -21.15
N THR A 241 -14.28 -15.64 -21.79
CA THR A 241 -14.07 -17.05 -22.12
C THR A 241 -12.91 -17.28 -23.08
N GLN A 242 -12.69 -16.33 -23.99
CA GLN A 242 -11.60 -16.33 -24.95
C GLN A 242 -10.26 -16.02 -24.28
N LYS A 243 -9.19 -16.64 -24.79
CA LYS A 243 -7.81 -16.44 -24.37
C LYS A 243 -7.02 -15.81 -25.51
N ARG A 244 -6.05 -14.96 -25.17
CA ARG A 244 -5.12 -14.38 -26.13
C ARG A 244 -3.84 -15.19 -26.24
N GLU A 245 -3.17 -15.07 -27.37
CA GLU A 245 -1.81 -15.55 -27.56
C GLU A 245 -0.79 -14.64 -26.88
N LEU A 246 0.40 -15.18 -26.60
CA LEU A 246 1.49 -14.39 -26.04
C LEU A 246 2.20 -13.60 -27.14
N PRO A 247 2.55 -12.34 -26.88
CA PRO A 247 3.35 -11.54 -27.80
C PRO A 247 4.74 -12.16 -27.98
N GLN A 248 5.22 -12.22 -29.23
CA GLN A 248 6.54 -12.75 -29.56
C GLN A 248 7.65 -11.69 -29.60
N ALA A 249 7.28 -10.41 -29.71
CA ALA A 249 8.23 -9.31 -29.87
C ALA A 249 9.09 -9.02 -28.63
N TYR A 250 8.70 -9.51 -27.45
CA TYR A 250 9.39 -9.23 -26.20
C TYR A 250 9.30 -10.38 -25.21
N ARG A 251 10.31 -10.47 -24.35
CA ARG A 251 10.35 -11.47 -23.26
C ARG A 251 9.46 -11.01 -22.12
N LEU A 252 8.58 -11.91 -21.68
CA LEU A 252 7.73 -11.68 -20.51
C LEU A 252 8.45 -12.07 -19.23
N PHE A 253 8.30 -11.23 -18.22
CA PHE A 253 8.74 -11.49 -16.86
C PHE A 253 7.54 -11.42 -15.92
N THR A 254 7.56 -12.22 -14.86
CA THR A 254 6.57 -12.12 -13.77
C THR A 254 7.25 -11.69 -12.50
N GLY A 255 6.64 -10.75 -11.79
CA GLY A 255 7.10 -10.29 -10.49
C GLY A 255 6.09 -10.57 -9.40
N TRP A 256 6.47 -10.26 -8.17
CA TRP A 256 5.56 -10.30 -7.04
C TRP A 256 4.90 -8.94 -6.88
N ARG A 257 3.58 -8.89 -7.05
CA ARG A 257 2.75 -7.85 -6.43
C ARG A 257 2.21 -8.51 -5.18
N CYS A 258 3.00 -8.46 -4.11
CA CYS A 258 2.64 -9.13 -2.87
C CYS A 258 1.35 -8.53 -2.33
N ASP A 259 0.37 -9.39 -2.11
CA ASP A 259 -0.79 -9.16 -1.24
C ASP A 259 -0.59 -9.89 0.11
N TRP A 260 0.50 -10.68 0.27
CA TRP A 260 0.73 -11.52 1.46
C TRP A 260 2.21 -11.75 1.86
N ASP A 261 3.20 -11.05 1.29
CA ASP A 261 4.61 -11.23 1.71
C ASP A 261 5.44 -9.94 1.57
N PHE A 262 6.27 -9.65 2.56
CA PHE A 262 7.12 -8.46 2.62
C PHE A 262 8.08 -8.36 1.42
N ASN A 263 8.05 -7.24 0.71
CA ASN A 263 9.12 -6.86 -0.23
C ASN A 263 9.13 -5.34 -0.45
N VAL A 264 10.33 -4.75 -0.42
CA VAL A 264 10.55 -3.34 -0.76
C VAL A 264 10.29 -3.16 -2.26
N LYS A 265 9.18 -2.51 -2.62
CA LYS A 265 8.83 -2.16 -4.00
C LYS A 265 9.41 -0.79 -4.36
N ALA A 266 10.70 -0.70 -4.64
CA ALA A 266 11.31 0.52 -5.18
C ALA A 266 11.33 0.50 -6.71
N LEU A 267 10.19 0.87 -7.29
CA LEU A 267 10.04 1.02 -8.73
C LEU A 267 10.52 2.42 -9.13
N LYS A 268 11.79 2.60 -9.48
CA LYS A 268 12.17 3.83 -10.18
C LYS A 268 11.60 3.80 -11.60
N ILE A 269 10.59 4.63 -11.83
CA ILE A 269 10.25 5.09 -13.16
C ILE A 269 11.11 6.34 -13.39
N LYS A 270 12.38 6.15 -13.81
CA LYS A 270 13.09 7.27 -14.45
C LYS A 270 12.44 7.41 -15.82
N ILE A 271 11.48 8.31 -15.95
CA ILE A 271 11.05 8.78 -17.26
C ILE A 271 12.23 9.58 -17.83
N SER A 272 13.22 8.86 -18.37
CA SER A 272 14.40 9.42 -19.03
C SER A 272 14.05 10.15 -20.33
N ASN A 273 12.77 10.23 -20.68
CA ASN A 273 12.28 11.00 -21.80
C ASN A 273 10.93 11.62 -21.44
N GLN A 274 10.93 12.90 -21.04
CA GLN A 274 9.73 13.73 -20.89
C GLN A 274 8.82 13.69 -22.15
N LYS A 275 9.33 13.23 -23.30
CA LYS A 275 8.55 12.96 -24.52
C LYS A 275 7.39 11.98 -24.32
N VAL A 276 7.54 10.93 -23.50
CA VAL A 276 6.48 9.91 -23.31
C VAL A 276 5.26 10.51 -22.61
N PHE A 277 5.46 11.51 -21.74
CA PHE A 277 4.36 12.16 -21.03
C PHE A 277 3.62 13.21 -21.87
N HIS A 278 4.32 13.88 -22.79
CA HIS A 278 3.69 14.81 -23.73
C HIS A 278 2.69 14.11 -24.66
N GLN A 279 2.94 12.84 -25.04
CA GLN A 279 1.99 12.02 -25.78
C GLN A 279 0.79 11.58 -24.90
N CYS A 280 0.98 11.24 -23.62
CA CYS A 280 -0.13 10.94 -22.71
C CYS A 280 -1.04 12.14 -22.42
N LYS A 281 -0.50 13.38 -22.48
CA LYS A 281 -1.28 14.61 -22.29
C LYS A 281 -2.30 14.85 -23.42
N GLN A 282 -2.07 14.28 -24.61
CA GLN A 282 -2.98 14.35 -25.76
C GLN A 282 -4.13 13.32 -25.70
N ILE A 283 -4.13 12.39 -24.74
CA ILE A 283 -5.12 11.30 -24.66
C ILE A 283 -6.39 11.70 -23.87
N LYS A 284 -6.45 12.91 -23.31
CA LYS A 284 -7.67 13.49 -22.74
C LYS A 284 -8.11 14.73 -23.52
N MET A 285 -8.72 14.52 -24.68
CA MET A 285 -9.83 15.33 -25.20
C MET A 285 -10.26 14.76 -26.56
N LEU A 286 -11.27 13.90 -26.58
CA LEU A 286 -12.21 13.73 -27.72
C LEU A 286 -13.41 12.89 -27.26
N PRO A 287 -14.61 13.47 -27.11
CA PRO A 287 -15.81 12.79 -26.67
C PRO A 287 -16.54 12.23 -27.90
N SER A 288 -15.94 11.31 -28.64
CA SER A 288 -16.61 10.54 -29.70
C SER A 288 -15.59 9.66 -30.38
N LEU A 289 -15.57 8.39 -30.02
CA LEU A 289 -15.35 7.23 -30.90
C LEU A 289 -15.21 6.01 -30.00
N GLN A 290 -16.28 5.23 -29.95
CA GLN A 290 -16.24 3.85 -29.50
C GLN A 290 -15.35 3.05 -30.45
N VAL A 291 -14.62 2.09 -29.89
CA VAL A 291 -13.86 1.03 -30.60
C VAL A 291 -12.61 1.53 -31.33
N ILE A 292 -11.44 1.34 -30.71
CA ILE A 292 -10.15 0.86 -31.27
C ILE A 292 -9.12 1.02 -30.14
N PHE A 293 -8.68 -0.10 -29.55
CA PHE A 293 -7.60 -0.12 -28.56
C PHE A 293 -6.55 -1.16 -28.97
N ILE A 294 -5.95 -0.98 -30.15
CA ILE A 294 -4.67 -1.56 -30.56
C ILE A 294 -3.97 -0.49 -31.43
N TYR A 295 -2.66 -0.33 -31.22
CA TYR A 295 -1.66 0.48 -31.94
C TYR A 295 -1.09 1.68 -31.16
N LEU A 296 0.25 1.76 -31.21
CA LEU A 296 1.14 2.86 -30.85
C LEU A 296 1.67 2.92 -29.41
N LEU A 297 2.66 2.06 -29.14
CA LEU A 297 3.86 2.45 -28.42
C LEU A 297 5.06 1.91 -29.21
N PHE A 298 5.94 2.81 -29.64
CA PHE A 298 7.19 2.66 -30.42
C PHE A 298 7.09 2.78 -31.96
N TRP A 299 7.04 4.03 -32.42
CA TRP A 299 8.13 4.60 -33.21
C TRP A 299 8.59 5.90 -32.54
#